data_AF-A0A139WQG6-F1
#
_entry.id   AF-A0A139WQG6-F1
#
_cell.length_a   1.000
_cell.length_b   1.000
_cell.length_c   1.000
_cell.angle_alpha   90.00
_cell.angle_beta   90.00
_cell.angle_gamma   90.00
#
_symmetry.space_group_name_H-M   'P 1'
#
loop_
_entity.id
_entity.type
_entity.pdbx_description
1 polymer ?
#
loop_
_entity_poly.entity_id
_entity_poly.type
_entity_poly.pdbx_seq_one_letter_code
_entity_poly.pdbx_strand_id
1 'polypeptide(L)' 'MDNQEINYFLVGICTFHWNADFNKFCEVCNFDPNHGYSLEKWQQWQQLVAAIKAFDQNTIAKLVEAGHSRVS' A
#
# COMPACT_ATOMS: atom_id res chain seq x y z
N MET A 1 4.35 16.71 2.67
CA MET A 1 3.21 15.94 2.17
C MET A 1 1.98 16.56 2.79
N ASP A 2 1.01 16.98 1.99
CA ASP A 2 -0.24 17.50 2.56
C ASP A 2 -1.12 16.32 3.07
N ASN A 3 -2.10 16.62 3.93
CA ASN A 3 -3.03 15.60 4.43
C ASN A 3 -3.88 14.95 3.31
N GLN A 4 -3.96 15.60 2.14
CA GLN A 4 -4.72 15.14 0.99
C GLN A 4 -3.95 14.03 0.23
N GLU A 5 -2.63 14.14 0.10
CA GLU A 5 -1.73 13.13 -0.47
C GLU A 5 -1.73 11.84 0.36
N ILE A 6 -1.69 11.95 1.69
CA ILE A 6 -1.82 10.80 2.60
C ILE A 6 -3.19 10.14 2.42
N ASN A 7 -4.25 10.94 2.34
CA ASN A 7 -5.59 10.42 2.14
C ASN A 7 -5.71 9.69 0.79
N TYR A 8 -5.19 10.26 -0.30
CA TYR A 8 -5.18 9.62 -1.60
C TYR A 8 -4.41 8.30 -1.59
N PHE A 9 -3.26 8.26 -0.92
CA PHE A 9 -2.48 7.04 -0.77
C PHE A 9 -3.28 5.95 -0.04
N LEU A 10 -3.84 6.26 1.13
CA LEU A 10 -4.58 5.31 1.95
C LEU A 10 -5.84 4.78 1.26
N VAL A 11 -6.63 5.70 0.67
CA VAL A 11 -7.83 5.35 -0.08
C VAL A 11 -7.45 4.53 -1.30
N GLY A 12 -6.45 4.95 -2.09
CA GLY A 12 -6.01 4.24 -3.29
C GLY A 12 -5.57 2.80 -2.99
N ILE A 13 -4.74 2.61 -1.96
CA ILE A 13 -4.30 1.28 -1.51
C ILE A 13 -5.48 0.41 -1.07
N CYS A 14 -6.36 0.95 -0.24
CA CYS A 14 -7.51 0.19 0.27
C CYS A 14 -8.51 -0.15 -0.83
N THR A 15 -8.81 0.78 -1.73
CA THR A 15 -9.70 0.57 -2.87
C THR A 15 -9.11 -0.45 -3.82
N PHE A 16 -7.81 -0.38 -4.14
CA PHE A 16 -7.17 -1.38 -4.98
C PHE A 16 -7.22 -2.77 -4.32
N HIS A 17 -6.88 -2.87 -3.03
CA HIS A 17 -6.97 -4.13 -2.28
C HIS A 17 -8.37 -4.77 -2.30
N TRP A 18 -9.42 -3.95 -2.26
CA TRP A 18 -10.79 -4.45 -2.28
C TRP A 18 -11.24 -4.98 -3.65
N ASN A 19 -10.67 -4.44 -4.73
CA ASN A 19 -11.10 -4.71 -6.10
C ASN A 19 -10.13 -5.59 -6.89
N ALA A 20 -8.92 -5.81 -6.40
CA ALA A 20 -7.88 -6.57 -7.08
C ALA A 20 -7.79 -7.99 -6.52
N ASP A 21 -7.79 -8.96 -7.42
CA ASP A 21 -7.31 -10.31 -7.16
C ASP A 21 -5.82 -10.44 -7.54
N PHE A 22 -5.26 -11.65 -7.40
CA PHE A 22 -3.88 -11.92 -7.74
C PHE A 22 -3.53 -11.61 -9.21
N ASN A 23 -4.45 -11.91 -10.14
CA ASN A 23 -4.22 -11.67 -11.57
C ASN A 23 -4.20 -10.17 -11.87
N LYS A 24 -5.13 -9.40 -11.28
CA LYS A 24 -5.17 -7.95 -11.44
C LYS A 24 -3.95 -7.28 -10.82
N PHE A 25 -3.48 -7.77 -9.68
CA PHE A 25 -2.21 -7.35 -9.08
C PHE A 25 -1.03 -7.60 -10.03
N CYS A 26 -0.94 -8.81 -10.61
CA CYS A 26 0.11 -9.13 -11.57
C CYS A 26 0.04 -8.25 -12.82
N GLU A 27 -1.15 -7.99 -13.35
CA GLU A 27 -1.35 -7.10 -14.50
C GLU A 27 -0.82 -5.68 -14.21
N VAL A 28 -1.23 -5.09 -13.09
CA VAL A 28 -0.83 -3.71 -12.71
C VAL A 28 0.67 -3.60 -12.43
N CYS A 29 1.25 -4.61 -11.78
CA CYS A 29 2.67 -4.64 -11.45
C CYS A 29 3.55 -5.19 -12.58
N ASN A 30 2.97 -5.61 -13.70
CA ASN A 30 3.64 -6.29 -14.80
C ASN A 30 4.46 -7.52 -14.32
N PHE A 31 3.85 -8.33 -13.45
CA PHE A 31 4.41 -9.58 -12.96
C PHE A 31 3.86 -10.78 -13.74
N ASP A 32 4.67 -11.84 -13.87
CA ASP A 32 4.22 -13.11 -14.43
C ASP A 32 3.42 -13.90 -13.39
N PRO A 33 2.12 -14.15 -13.56
CA PRO A 33 1.29 -14.86 -12.59
C PRO A 33 1.72 -16.33 -12.38
N ASN A 34 2.52 -16.90 -13.29
CA ASN A 34 3.03 -18.27 -13.17
C ASN A 34 4.35 -18.36 -12.40
N HIS A 35 4.95 -17.23 -12.06
CA HIS A 35 6.23 -17.18 -11.37
C HIS A 35 6.04 -17.05 -9.86
N GLY A 36 6.76 -17.86 -9.07
CA GLY A 36 6.63 -17.88 -7.59
C GLY A 36 6.91 -16.53 -6.91
N TYR A 37 7.80 -15.71 -7.49
CA TYR A 37 8.05 -14.33 -7.07
C TYR A 37 6.76 -13.49 -6.98
N SER A 38 5.86 -13.64 -7.96
CA SER A 38 4.63 -12.86 -8.05
C SER A 38 3.70 -13.19 -6.88
N LEU A 39 3.62 -14.48 -6.53
CA LEU A 39 2.86 -14.94 -5.36
C LEU A 39 3.44 -14.40 -4.05
N GLU A 40 4.77 -14.37 -3.92
CA GLU A 40 5.45 -13.79 -2.75
C GLU A 40 5.12 -12.29 -2.63
N LYS A 41 5.18 -11.53 -3.74
CA LYS A 41 4.83 -10.11 -3.75
C LYS A 41 3.37 -9.86 -3.46
N TRP A 42 2.48 -10.74 -3.93
CA TRP A 42 1.07 -10.68 -3.56
C TRP A 42 0.86 -10.86 -2.06
N GLN A 43 1.51 -11.84 -1.44
CA GLN A 43 1.42 -12.06 0.02
C GLN A 43 1.97 -10.86 0.81
N GLN A 44 3.11 -10.31 0.39
CA GLN A 44 3.69 -9.10 1.00
C GLN A 44 2.74 -7.90 0.87
N TRP A 45 2.10 -7.73 -0.29
CA TRP A 45 1.08 -6.70 -0.51
C TRP A 45 -0.10 -6.86 0.46
N GLN A 46 -0.63 -8.07 0.62
CA GLN A 46 -1.73 -8.34 1.56
C GLN A 46 -1.35 -7.98 3.00
N GLN A 47 -0.12 -8.31 3.42
CA GLN A 47 0.41 -7.96 4.74
C GLN A 47 0.55 -6.45 4.91
N LEU A 48 1.04 -5.74 3.89
CA LEU A 48 1.15 -4.28 3.91
C LEU A 48 -0.23 -3.62 4.10
N VAL A 49 -1.23 -4.04 3.33
CA VAL A 49 -2.58 -3.46 3.44
C VAL A 49 -3.19 -3.74 4.81
N ALA A 50 -3.01 -4.96 5.34
CA ALA A 50 -3.47 -5.30 6.68
C ALA A 50 -2.80 -4.43 7.76
N ALA A 51 -1.48 -4.22 7.65
CA ALA A 51 -0.73 -3.36 8.57
C ALA A 51 -1.19 -1.90 8.47
N ILE A 52 -1.40 -1.37 7.27
CA ILE A 52 -1.92 -0.01 7.06
C ILE A 52 -3.31 0.16 7.69
N LYS A 53 -4.22 -0.80 7.46
CA LYS A 53 -5.59 -0.78 8.02
C LYS A 53 -5.64 -0.89 9.54
N ALA A 54 -4.56 -1.35 10.19
CA ALA A 54 -4.50 -1.44 11.65
C ALA A 54 -4.28 -0.10 12.34
N PHE A 55 -3.87 0.95 11.60
CA PHE A 55 -3.71 2.30 12.12
C PHE A 55 -4.84 3.21 11.65
N ASP A 56 -5.20 4.19 12.47
CA ASP A 56 -6.01 5.30 12.00
C ASP A 56 -5.19 6.23 11.09
N GLN A 57 -5.88 6.91 10.18
CA GLN A 57 -5.28 7.80 9.19
C GLN A 57 -4.40 8.90 9.81
N ASN A 58 -4.80 9.46 10.96
CA ASN A 58 -4.06 10.53 11.62
C ASN A 58 -2.73 10.01 12.22
N THR A 59 -2.72 8.77 12.72
CA THR A 59 -1.47 8.12 13.15
C THR A 59 -0.52 7.92 11.98
N ILE A 60 -0.98 7.42 10.83
CA ILE A 60 -0.14 7.26 9.64
C ILE A 60 0.40 8.60 9.15
N ALA A 61 -0.44 9.64 9.11
CA ALA A 61 -0.03 10.98 8.71
C ALA A 61 1.16 11.49 9.52
N LYS A 62 1.06 11.44 10.85
CA LYS A 62 2.13 11.87 11.76
C LYS A 62 3.43 11.08 11.59
N LEU A 63 3.33 9.78 11.34
CA LEU A 63 4.51 8.93 11.11
C LEU A 63 5.24 9.32 9.82
N VAL A 64 4.49 9.60 8.75
CA VAL A 64 5.08 10.05 7.47
C VAL A 64 5.70 11.45 7.61
N GLU A 65 5.02 12.39 8.25
CA GLU A 65 5.54 13.73 8.54
C GLU A 65 6.85 13.67 9.35
N ALA A 66 6.90 12.82 10.38
CA ALA A 66 8.10 12.62 11.19
C ALA A 66 9.28 12.05 10.38
N GLY A 67 9.01 11.19 9.39
CA GLY A 67 10.01 10.65 8.48
C GLY A 67 10.62 11.72 7.56
N HIS A 68 9.83 12.69 7.11
CA HIS A 68 10.32 13.83 6.32
C HIS A 68 11.07 14.86 7.16
N SER A 69 10.68 15.02 8.43
CA SER A 69 11.27 16.01 9.35
C SER A 69 12.72 15.71 9.77
N ARG A 70 13.30 14.57 9.36
CA ARG A 70 14.72 14.22 9.63
C ARG A 70 15.70 14.63 8.52
N VAL A 71 15.24 15.34 7.50
CA VAL A 71 16.11 15.97 6.50
C VAL A 71 16.02 17.50 6.66
N SER A 72 16.60 18.00 7.75
CA SER A 72 16.93 19.42 7.95
C SER A 72 18.17 19.53 8.83
#